data_AF-A0A7V3PRP0-F1
#
_entry.id   AF-A0A7V3PRP0-F1
#
_cell.length_a   1.000
_cell.length_b   1.000
_cell.length_c   1.000
_cell.angle_alpha   90.00
_cell.angle_beta   90.00
_cell.angle_gamma   90.00
#
_symmetry.space_group_name_H-M   'P 1'
#
loop_
_entity.id
_entity.type
_entity.pdbx_description
1 polymer ?
#
loop_
_entity_poly.entity_id
_entity_poly.type
_entity_poly.pdbx_seq_one_letter_code
_entity_poly.pdbx_strand_id
1 'polypeptide(L)' 'MSDVKINIHDVTRVEGHGNIVLDVQSGEIKTLKLEITESPRFFEAFLLGRKWYEAAHITCRICGICSMG' A
#
# COMPACT_ATOMS: atom_id res chain seq x y z
N MET A 1 -32.48 -7.04 7.23
CA MET A 1 -31.37 -6.51 6.41
C MET A 1 -30.32 -7.59 6.30
N SER A 2 -29.58 -7.67 5.18
CA SER A 2 -28.64 -8.76 4.88
C SER A 2 -27.26 -8.53 5.48
N ASP A 3 -26.63 -9.60 5.93
CA ASP A 3 -25.22 -9.62 6.34
C ASP A 3 -24.32 -9.86 5.12
N VAL A 4 -23.17 -9.18 5.07
CA VAL A 4 -22.22 -9.27 3.95
C VAL A 4 -20.79 -9.33 4.48
N LYS A 5 -20.02 -10.32 4.03
CA LYS A 5 -18.58 -10.41 4.29
C LYS A 5 -17.82 -10.45 2.97
N ILE A 6 -16.93 -9.49 2.79
CA ILE A 6 -16.07 -9.38 1.61
C ILE A 6 -14.63 -9.32 2.08
N ASN A 7 -13.78 -10.12 1.45
CA ASN A 7 -12.34 -10.06 1.63
C ASN A 7 -11.66 -10.14 0.25
N ILE A 8 -11.26 -8.98 -0.27
CA ILE A 8 -10.55 -8.87 -1.53
C ILE A 8 -9.06 -8.94 -1.21
N HIS A 9 -8.43 -10.01 -1.69
CA HIS A 9 -6.98 -10.17 -1.61
C HIS A 9 -6.38 -9.62 -2.91
N ASP A 10 -5.38 -8.76 -2.79
CA ASP A 10 -4.70 -8.09 -3.89
C ASP A 10 -5.65 -7.36 -4.85
N VAL A 11 -5.91 -6.09 -4.54
CA VAL A 11 -6.69 -5.21 -5.41
C VAL A 11 -6.02 -5.11 -6.78
N THR A 12 -6.80 -5.32 -7.84
CA THR A 12 -6.28 -5.31 -9.21
C THR A 12 -6.29 -3.91 -9.83
N ARG A 13 -5.44 -3.69 -10.85
CA ARG A 13 -5.30 -2.43 -11.60
C ARG A 13 -4.90 -1.23 -10.72
N VAL A 14 -4.04 -1.47 -9.74
CA VAL A 14 -3.39 -0.45 -8.93
C VAL A 14 -1.88 -0.73 -8.88
N GLU A 15 -1.10 0.25 -8.46
CA GLU A 15 0.30 0.06 -8.09
C GLU A 15 0.41 -0.16 -6.58
N GLY A 16 1.36 -1.01 -6.16
CA GLY A 16 1.49 -1.45 -4.77
C GLY A 16 0.62 -2.66 -4.43
N HIS A 17 0.60 -3.01 -3.15
CA HIS A 17 -0.08 -4.20 -2.63
C HIS A 17 -1.07 -3.82 -1.53
N GLY A 18 -2.29 -4.32 -1.63
CA GLY A 18 -3.27 -4.14 -0.58
C GLY A 18 -4.54 -4.94 -0.74
N ASN A 19 -5.23 -5.09 0.39
CA ASN A 19 -6.47 -5.85 0.52
C ASN A 19 -7.62 -4.94 0.97
N ILE A 20 -8.86 -5.40 0.76
CA ILE A 20 -10.06 -4.75 1.29
C ILE A 20 -10.85 -5.75 2.12
N VAL A 21 -11.11 -5.38 3.38
CA VAL A 21 -11.92 -6.16 4.32
C VAL A 21 -13.20 -5.38 4.64
N LEU A 22 -14.35 -5.99 4.37
CA LEU A 22 -15.68 -5.45 4.69
C LEU A 22 -16.50 -6.48 5.45
N ASP A 23 -17.08 -6.07 6.57
CA ASP A 23 -18.10 -6.82 7.32
C ASP A 23 -19.31 -5.92 7.56
N VAL A 24 -20.47 -6.35 7.08
CA VAL A 24 -21.77 -5.70 7.26
C VAL A 24 -22.67 -6.66 8.02
N GLN A 25 -23.28 -6.17 9.09
CA GLN A 25 -24.21 -6.94 9.93
C GLN A 25 -25.50 -6.15 10.11
N SER A 26 -26.63 -6.77 9.84
CA SER A 26 -27.96 -6.14 9.91
C SER A 26 -28.05 -4.84 9.10
N GLY A 27 -27.34 -4.77 7.96
CA GLY A 27 -27.28 -3.57 7.11
C GLY A 27 -26.37 -2.45 7.62
N GLU A 28 -25.68 -2.64 8.73
CA GLU A 28 -24.68 -1.70 9.26
C GLU A 28 -23.26 -2.19 9.01
N ILE A 29 -22.38 -1.31 8.54
CA ILE A 29 -20.96 -1.60 8.38
C ILE A 29 -20.32 -1.73 9.76
N LYS A 30 -19.80 -2.91 10.09
CA LYS A 30 -19.06 -3.16 11.33
C LYS A 30 -17.55 -3.07 11.14
N THR A 31 -17.05 -3.36 9.95
CA THR A 31 -15.63 -3.22 9.62
C THR A 31 -15.47 -2.82 8.16
N LEU A 32 -14.63 -1.82 7.93
CA LEU A 32 -14.16 -1.43 6.61
C LEU A 32 -12.68 -1.06 6.74
N LYS A 33 -11.81 -1.85 6.12
CA LYS A 33 -10.35 -1.66 6.18
C LYS A 33 -9.74 -1.75 4.79
N LEU A 34 -8.83 -0.83 4.51
CA LEU A 34 -7.80 -0.98 3.50
C LEU A 34 -6.54 -1.45 4.21
N GLU A 35 -6.05 -2.62 3.86
CA GLU A 35 -4.82 -3.16 4.41
C GLU A 35 -3.71 -3.00 3.38
N ILE A 36 -2.66 -2.26 3.71
CA ILE A 36 -1.47 -2.16 2.88
C ILE A 36 -0.52 -3.28 3.28
N THR A 37 -0.37 -4.25 2.39
CA THR A 37 0.38 -5.49 2.66
C THR A 37 1.83 -5.40 2.16
N GLU A 38 2.19 -4.31 1.49
CA GLU A 38 3.56 -4.09 1.04
C GLU A 38 4.53 -4.02 2.23
N SER A 39 5.59 -4.82 2.17
CA SER A 39 6.61 -4.81 3.21
C SER A 39 7.38 -3.48 3.20
N PRO A 40 7.70 -2.91 4.38
CA PRO A 40 8.52 -1.70 4.44
C PRO A 40 9.87 -1.97 3.78
N ARG A 41 10.21 -1.14 2.78
CA ARG A 41 11.47 -1.23 2.01
C ARG A 41 12.60 -0.39 2.60
N PHE A 42 12.33 0.35 3.68
CA PHE A 42 13.32 1.08 4.49
C PHE A 42 14.22 2.06 3.72
N PHE A 43 13.71 2.69 2.65
CA PHE A 43 14.46 3.68 1.87
C PHE A 43 15.01 4.83 2.73
N GLU A 44 14.27 5.27 3.74
CA GLU A 44 14.70 6.33 4.66
C GLU A 44 15.98 5.95 5.42
N ALA A 45 16.04 4.72 5.94
CA ALA A 45 17.23 4.21 6.61
C ALA A 45 18.40 4.03 5.63
N PHE A 46 18.13 3.61 4.39
CA PHE A 46 19.16 3.47 3.35
C PHE A 46 19.80 4.79 2.93
N LEU A 47 19.10 5.92 3.10
CA LEU A 47 19.60 7.25 2.78
C LEU A 47 20.53 7.82 3.86
N LEU A 48 20.52 7.28 5.08
CA LEU A 48 21.39 7.75 6.16
C LEU A 48 22.87 7.59 5.77
N GLY A 49 23.63 8.67 5.87
CA GLY A 49 25.06 8.70 5.52
C GLY A 49 25.37 8.70 4.02
N ARG A 50 24.37 8.67 3.14
CA ARG A 50 24.56 8.82 1.69
C ARG A 50 24.85 10.26 1.32
N LYS A 51 25.54 10.47 0.20
CA LYS A 51 25.73 11.82 -0.34
C LYS A 51 24.42 12.31 -0.94
N TRP A 52 24.15 13.60 -0.79
CA TRP A 52 22.88 14.21 -1.20
C TRP A 52 22.53 13.96 -2.68
N TYR A 53 23.52 13.88 -3.57
CA TYR A 53 23.30 13.65 -5.00
C TYR A 53 22.95 12.20 -5.35
N GLU A 54 23.18 11.25 -4.44
CA GLU A 54 22.76 9.85 -4.63
C GLU A 54 21.26 9.67 -4.35
N ALA A 55 20.64 10.62 -3.62
CA ALA A 55 19.27 10.48 -3.14
C ALA A 55 18.28 10.25 -4.28
N ALA A 56 18.34 11.05 -5.36
CA ALA A 56 17.42 10.92 -6.48
C ALA A 56 17.52 9.55 -7.17
N HIS A 57 18.74 9.04 -7.37
CA HIS A 57 18.93 7.71 -7.95
C HIS A 57 18.45 6.59 -7.02
N ILE A 58 18.56 6.74 -5.70
CA ILE A 58 18.05 5.75 -4.76
C ILE A 58 16.52 5.80 -4.70
N THR A 59 15.93 6.99 -4.49
CA THR A 59 14.49 7.15 -4.26
C THR A 59 13.64 6.94 -5.50
N CYS A 60 14.17 7.10 -6.72
CA CYS A 60 13.43 6.79 -7.93
C CYS A 60 13.15 5.27 -8.09
N ARG A 61 13.68 4.41 -7.20
CA ARG A 61 13.33 2.98 -7.10
C ARG A 61 12.20 2.71 -6.10
N ILE A 62 11.63 3.74 -5.47
CA ILE A 62 10.45 3.59 -4.59
C ILE A 62 9.22 3.18 -5.41
N CYS A 63 8.98 3.80 -6.56
CA CYS A 63 7.85 3.46 -7.41
C CYS A 63 8.23 3.68 -8.87
N GLY A 64 8.08 2.65 -9.71
CA GLY A 64 8.45 2.74 -11.13
C GLY A 64 7.48 3.53 -12.00
N ILE A 65 6.30 3.87 -11.48
CA ILE A 65 5.28 4.64 -12.22
C ILE A 65 5.43 6.14 -11.97
N CYS A 66 5.62 6.57 -10.71
CA CYS A 66 5.75 7.99 -10.38
C CYS A 66 7.19 8.49 -10.39
N SER A 67 8.18 7.60 -10.50
CA SER A 67 9.57 8.01 -10.69
C SER A 67 9.77 8.61 -12.08
N MET A 68 10.29 9.83 -12.11
CA MET A 68 10.95 10.40 -13.29
C MET A 68 12.45 10.18 -13.08
N GLY A 69 12.95 9.01 -13.53
CA GLY A 69 14.34 8.61 -13.37
C GLY A 69 15.35 9.56 -14.01
#